data_AF-A0AAV1K0W0-F1
#
_entry.id   AF-A0AAV1K0W0-F1
#
_cell.length_a   1.000
_cell.length_b   1.000
_cell.length_c   1.000
_cell.angle_alpha   90.00
_cell.angle_beta   90.00
_cell.angle_gamma   90.00
#
_symmetry.space_group_name_H-M   'P 1'
#
loop_
_entity.id
_entity.type
_entity.pdbx_description
1 polymer ?
#
loop_
_entity_poly.entity_id
_entity_poly.type
_entity_poly.pdbx_seq_one_letter_code
_entity_poly.pdbx_strand_id
1 'polypeptide(L)'
;MSGSNKNEKKEEDCSCYAESRTKKSCPPVRNVTHPLRYYEFSPDEIKALEECDKESFYQRCLPFSTLFATVTYAAIKYGFLSRNPHFGAVPKVLVAAFIGHIYGRLSYIPDCEAKLRRLPTNSHLGNIMRKYYLDHNPPHQILKRDLYRRALDKRAIVLVLQIQSTVRL
;
A
#
# COMPACT_ATOMS: atom_id res chain seq x y z
N MET A 1 -53.51 6.01 19.95
CA MET A 1 -52.96 6.31 21.30
C MET A 1 -52.00 5.19 21.69
N SER A 2 -51.02 5.52 22.54
CA SER A 2 -49.81 4.77 22.92
C SER A 2 -48.74 4.72 21.81
N GLY A 3 -47.61 5.40 21.91
CA GLY A 3 -46.82 5.77 23.09
C GLY A 3 -45.60 4.87 23.13
N SER A 4 -44.43 5.39 22.78
CA SER A 4 -43.16 4.73 23.07
C SER A 4 -42.14 5.78 23.48
N ASN A 5 -42.02 5.89 24.80
CA ASN A 5 -40.91 6.47 25.50
C ASN A 5 -39.72 5.50 25.38
N LYS A 6 -38.63 5.96 24.74
CA LYS A 6 -37.30 5.33 24.78
C LYS A 6 -36.23 6.43 24.82
N ASN A 7 -36.38 7.35 25.76
CA ASN A 7 -35.26 8.14 26.29
C ASN A 7 -34.48 7.23 27.25
N GLU A 8 -33.59 6.34 26.76
CA GLU A 8 -32.60 5.72 27.65
C GLU A 8 -31.42 4.97 26.99
N LYS A 9 -31.18 5.06 25.66
CA LYS A 9 -30.19 4.16 25.04
C LYS A 9 -29.27 4.72 23.96
N LYS A 10 -28.89 6.00 24.06
CA LYS A 10 -27.92 6.57 23.11
C LYS A 10 -26.94 7.55 23.75
N GLU A 11 -26.60 7.31 25.01
CA GLU A 11 -25.58 8.04 25.76
C GLU A 11 -24.27 7.24 25.90
N GLU A 12 -24.01 6.27 25.00
CA GLU A 12 -22.89 5.33 25.16
C GLU A 12 -21.95 5.19 23.96
N ASP A 13 -22.12 5.97 22.89
CA ASP A 13 -21.33 5.79 21.65
C ASP A 13 -20.53 7.03 21.21
N CYS A 14 -20.16 7.88 22.17
CA CYS A 14 -19.21 8.97 21.98
C CYS A 14 -17.91 8.69 22.75
N SER A 15 -17.09 7.73 22.30
CA SER A 15 -15.75 7.53 22.92
C SER A 15 -14.60 7.18 21.99
N CYS A 16 -14.79 7.14 20.67
CA CYS A 16 -13.78 6.55 19.77
C CYS A 16 -13.18 7.46 18.68
N TYR A 17 -13.02 8.77 18.90
CA TYR A 17 -12.00 9.56 18.17
C TYR A 17 -11.52 10.70 19.08
N ALA A 18 -10.35 10.51 19.69
CA ALA A 18 -9.80 11.43 20.67
C ALA A 18 -9.46 12.82 20.08
N GLU A 19 -9.92 13.85 20.79
CA GLU A 19 -9.14 15.02 21.20
C GLU A 19 -8.45 15.90 20.12
N SER A 20 -9.23 16.61 19.31
CA SER A 20 -8.79 17.91 18.75
C SER A 20 -9.40 19.05 19.58
N ARG A 21 -8.52 19.83 20.22
CA ARG A 21 -8.84 20.92 21.15
C ARG A 21 -9.45 22.16 20.48
N THR A 22 -10.61 22.04 19.83
CA THR A 22 -11.45 23.21 19.51
C THR A 22 -12.94 22.85 19.59
N LYS A 23 -13.58 23.22 20.71
CA LYS A 23 -15.03 23.37 20.78
C LYS A 23 -15.49 24.30 19.65
N LYS A 24 -16.17 23.75 18.63
CA LYS A 24 -17.40 24.29 18.00
C LYS A 24 -17.80 23.45 16.79
N SER A 25 -19.03 22.95 16.83
CA SER A 25 -19.81 22.27 15.78
C SER A 25 -19.18 21.04 15.13
N CYS A 26 -19.61 19.85 15.56
CA CYS A 26 -19.56 18.66 14.70
C CYS A 26 -20.38 18.93 13.43
N PRO A 27 -19.86 18.65 12.22
CA PRO A 27 -20.68 18.68 11.01
C PRO A 27 -21.76 17.60 11.12
N PRO A 28 -22.94 17.81 10.52
CA PRO A 28 -24.02 16.83 10.55
C PRO A 28 -23.53 15.51 9.96
N VAL A 29 -23.93 14.39 10.56
CA VAL A 29 -23.64 13.03 10.09
C VAL A 29 -24.27 12.86 8.69
N ARG A 30 -23.50 13.23 7.66
CA ARG A 30 -23.73 12.76 6.31
C ARG A 30 -23.13 11.37 6.25
N ASN A 31 -23.79 10.45 5.56
CA ASN A 31 -23.34 9.07 5.41
C ASN A 31 -21.94 9.09 4.74
N VAL A 32 -20.86 9.09 5.54
CA VAL A 32 -19.49 9.23 5.04
C VAL A 32 -18.98 7.82 4.77
N THR A 33 -18.79 7.49 3.51
CA THR A 33 -18.26 6.19 3.09
C THR A 33 -16.77 6.01 3.40
N HIS A 34 -16.05 7.06 3.85
CA HIS A 34 -14.63 6.96 4.24
C HIS A 34 -14.21 8.01 5.29
N PRO A 35 -13.61 7.61 6.44
CA PRO A 35 -13.25 8.49 7.56
C PRO A 35 -12.13 9.52 7.27
N LEU A 36 -11.41 9.41 6.15
CA LEU A 36 -10.32 10.34 5.79
C LEU A 36 -10.74 11.58 5.00
N ARG A 37 -12.03 11.79 4.71
CA ARG A 37 -12.48 12.88 3.83
C ARG A 37 -12.23 14.29 4.41
N TYR A 38 -12.08 14.40 5.73
CA TYR A 38 -11.94 15.68 6.45
C TYR A 38 -10.60 15.83 7.17
N TYR A 39 -9.62 14.96 6.89
CA TYR A 39 -8.29 15.07 7.50
C TYR A 39 -7.43 16.05 6.69
N GLU A 40 -7.16 17.22 7.25
CA GLU A 40 -6.17 18.16 6.70
C GLU A 40 -4.77 17.74 7.16
N PHE A 41 -3.97 17.27 6.20
CA PHE A 41 -2.58 16.88 6.47
C PHE A 41 -1.72 18.12 6.78
N SER A 42 -0.87 18.00 7.79
CA SER A 42 0.19 18.98 8.05
C SER A 42 1.18 19.02 6.86
N PRO A 43 1.81 20.16 6.54
CA PRO A 43 2.82 20.23 5.48
C PRO A 43 3.96 19.20 5.64
N ASP A 44 4.29 18.82 6.87
CA ASP A 44 5.32 17.79 7.15
C ASP A 44 4.82 16.37 6.83
N GLU A 45 3.53 16.11 7.03
CA GLU A 45 2.89 14.83 6.69
C GLU A 45 2.77 14.68 5.17
N ILE A 46 2.39 15.75 4.46
CA ILE A 46 2.32 15.78 3.00
C ILE A 46 3.69 15.51 2.39
N LYS A 47 4.73 16.21 2.87
CA LYS A 47 6.11 16.00 2.38
C LYS A 47 6.58 14.56 2.57
N ALA A 48 6.30 13.96 3.72
CA ALA A 48 6.69 12.57 3.98
C ALA A 48 5.99 11.58 3.04
N LEU A 49 4.70 11.81 2.74
CA LEU A 49 3.95 10.99 1.79
C LEU A 49 4.48 11.12 0.36
N GLU A 50 4.78 12.34 -0.08
CA GLU A 50 5.37 12.57 -1.41
C GLU A 50 6.75 11.91 -1.54
N GLU A 51 7.58 11.98 -0.49
CA GLU A 51 8.90 11.36 -0.50
C GLU A 51 8.80 9.84 -0.62
N CYS A 52 7.88 9.22 0.12
CA CYS A 52 7.60 7.80 -0.02
C CYS A 52 7.22 7.42 -1.46
N ASP A 53 6.36 8.22 -2.10
CA ASP A 53 5.92 7.96 -3.46
C ASP A 53 7.07 8.05 -4.46
N LYS A 54 7.89 9.09 -4.35
CA LYS A 54 9.07 9.29 -5.21
C LYS A 54 10.07 8.14 -5.04
N GLU A 55 10.45 7.82 -3.80
CA GLU A 55 11.41 6.74 -3.52
C GLU A 55 10.89 5.38 -4.00
N SER A 56 9.61 5.08 -3.77
CA SER A 56 9.00 3.82 -4.22
C SER A 56 9.06 3.68 -5.75
N PHE A 57 8.82 4.77 -6.46
CA PHE A 57 8.83 4.80 -7.91
C PHE A 57 10.24 4.53 -8.44
N TYR A 58 11.20 5.35 -8.02
CA TYR A 58 12.57 5.31 -8.55
C TYR A 58 13.34 4.07 -8.11
N GLN A 59 13.25 3.69 -6.84
CA GLN A 59 14.17 2.70 -6.25
C GLN A 59 13.69 1.26 -6.44
N ARG A 60 12.38 1.02 -6.63
CA ARG A 60 11.80 -0.34 -6.72
C ARG A 60 10.86 -0.55 -7.90
N CYS A 61 9.93 0.37 -8.18
CA CYS A 61 8.96 0.16 -9.25
C CYS A 61 9.61 0.14 -10.64
N LEU A 62 10.56 1.04 -10.90
CA LEU A 62 11.30 1.06 -12.18
C LEU A 62 12.09 -0.22 -12.46
N PRO A 63 12.95 -0.72 -11.55
CA PRO A 63 13.68 -1.95 -11.81
C PRO A 63 12.74 -3.17 -11.91
N PHE A 64 11.71 -3.28 -11.05
CA PHE A 64 10.76 -4.40 -11.17
C PHE A 64 9.97 -4.34 -12.48
N SER A 65 9.43 -3.18 -12.86
CA SER A 65 8.66 -3.04 -14.10
C SER A 65 9.49 -3.37 -15.34
N THR A 66 10.72 -2.84 -15.43
CA THR A 66 11.63 -3.13 -16.56
C THR A 66 12.06 -4.59 -16.58
N LEU A 67 12.31 -5.18 -15.41
CA LEU A 67 12.62 -6.61 -15.28
C LEU A 67 11.46 -7.50 -15.75
N PHE A 68 10.24 -7.26 -15.28
CA PHE A 68 9.05 -8.02 -15.71
C PHE A 68 8.77 -7.83 -17.20
N ALA A 69 8.93 -6.61 -17.72
CA ALA A 69 8.74 -6.32 -19.14
C ALA A 69 9.77 -7.05 -20.02
N THR A 70 11.06 -6.99 -19.66
CA THR A 70 12.14 -7.65 -20.41
C THR A 70 12.01 -9.17 -20.39
N VAL A 71 11.67 -9.75 -19.24
CA VAL A 71 11.40 -11.20 -19.11
C VAL A 71 10.22 -11.62 -19.98
N THR A 72 9.13 -10.84 -19.97
CA THR A 72 7.94 -11.15 -20.77
C THR A 72 8.23 -11.01 -22.27
N TYR A 73 8.98 -9.98 -22.67
CA TYR A 73 9.41 -9.79 -24.05
C TYR A 73 10.28 -10.95 -24.53
N ALA A 74 11.23 -11.40 -23.70
CA ALA A 74 12.05 -12.56 -24.00
C ALA A 74 11.19 -13.84 -24.08
N ALA A 75 10.33 -14.13 -23.12
CA ALA A 75 9.45 -15.31 -23.14
C ALA A 75 8.58 -15.39 -24.41
N ILE A 76 8.14 -14.25 -24.96
CA ILE A 76 7.41 -14.20 -26.24
C ILE A 76 8.34 -14.49 -27.43
N LYS A 77 9.59 -14.00 -27.41
CA LYS A 77 10.58 -14.25 -28.48
C LYS A 77 10.97 -15.73 -28.58
N TYR A 78 11.10 -16.41 -27.45
CA TYR A 78 11.47 -17.83 -27.38
C TYR A 78 10.28 -18.79 -27.54
N GLY A 79 9.07 -18.27 -27.78
CA GLY A 79 7.90 -19.09 -28.07
C GLY A 79 7.22 -19.72 -26.84
N PHE A 80 7.64 -19.36 -25.62
CA PHE A 80 7.03 -19.86 -24.38
C PHE A 80 5.63 -19.26 -24.13
N LEU A 81 5.39 -18.04 -24.65
CA LEU A 81 4.09 -17.37 -24.61
C LEU A 81 3.49 -17.28 -26.02
N SER A 82 2.30 -17.85 -26.23
CA SER A 82 1.60 -17.90 -27.53
C SER A 82 1.53 -16.51 -28.20
N ARG A 83 2.06 -16.40 -29.42
CA ARG A 83 2.05 -15.17 -30.21
C ARG A 83 0.68 -15.06 -30.90
N ASN A 84 -0.31 -14.51 -30.20
CA ASN A 84 -1.64 -14.33 -30.78
C ASN A 84 -1.52 -13.32 -31.94
N PRO A 85 -1.88 -13.69 -33.19
CA PRO A 85 -1.65 -12.86 -34.38
C PRO A 85 -2.39 -11.52 -34.32
N HIS A 86 -3.47 -11.45 -33.53
CA HIS A 86 -4.32 -10.26 -33.43
C HIS A 86 -3.86 -9.23 -32.38
N PHE A 87 -3.08 -9.64 -31.37
CA PHE A 87 -2.71 -8.76 -30.24
C PHE A 87 -1.21 -8.56 -30.04
N GLY A 88 -0.33 -9.22 -30.80
CA GLY A 88 1.11 -8.97 -30.73
C GLY A 88 1.73 -9.19 -29.33
N ALA A 89 2.95 -8.69 -29.14
CA ALA A 89 3.69 -8.83 -27.87
C ALA A 89 3.41 -7.70 -26.87
N VAL A 90 3.02 -6.52 -27.38
CA VAL A 90 2.88 -5.26 -26.63
C VAL A 90 1.91 -5.35 -25.43
N PRO A 91 0.65 -5.81 -25.57
CA PRO A 91 -0.29 -5.84 -24.45
C PRO A 91 0.16 -6.79 -23.34
N LYS A 92 0.83 -7.90 -23.69
CA LYS A 92 1.35 -8.86 -22.70
C LYS A 92 2.47 -8.24 -21.87
N VAL A 93 3.38 -7.52 -22.53
CA VAL A 93 4.49 -6.83 -21.86
C VAL A 93 3.97 -5.70 -20.98
N LEU A 94 2.97 -4.93 -21.43
CA LEU A 94 2.37 -3.85 -20.64
C LEU A 94 1.67 -4.37 -19.37
N VAL A 95 0.91 -5.46 -19.47
CA VAL A 95 0.28 -6.08 -18.30
C VAL A 95 1.34 -6.57 -17.31
N ALA A 96 2.41 -7.22 -17.80
CA ALA A 96 3.51 -7.64 -16.95
C ALA A 96 4.23 -6.47 -16.26
N ALA A 97 4.46 -5.38 -16.98
CA ALA A 97 5.04 -4.15 -16.43
C ALA A 97 4.13 -3.52 -15.35
N PHE A 98 2.81 -3.52 -15.58
CA PHE A 98 1.84 -3.01 -14.60
C PHE A 98 1.82 -3.84 -13.32
N ILE A 99 1.82 -5.18 -13.45
CA ILE A 99 1.94 -6.09 -12.30
C ILE A 99 3.24 -5.82 -11.54
N GLY A 100 4.36 -5.65 -12.25
CA GLY A 100 5.65 -5.28 -11.65
C GLY A 100 5.61 -3.94 -10.89
N HIS A 101 4.88 -2.95 -11.42
CA HIS A 101 4.68 -1.66 -10.76
C HIS A 101 3.86 -1.78 -9.46
N ILE A 102 2.72 -2.48 -9.51
CA ILE A 102 1.89 -2.72 -8.32
C ILE A 102 2.68 -3.50 -7.26
N TYR A 103 3.44 -4.50 -7.68
CA TYR A 103 4.29 -5.27 -6.80
C TYR A 103 5.38 -4.40 -6.14
N GLY A 104 6.02 -3.51 -6.90
CA GLY A 104 7.00 -2.55 -6.37
C GLY A 104 6.40 -1.62 -5.31
N ARG A 105 5.20 -1.09 -5.56
CA ARG A 105 4.45 -0.26 -4.60
C ARG A 105 4.11 -1.03 -3.33
N LEU A 106 3.53 -2.23 -3.49
CA LEU A 106 3.16 -3.08 -2.37
C LEU A 106 4.36 -3.40 -1.49
N SER A 107 5.51 -3.71 -2.08
CA SER A 107 6.76 -4.02 -1.38
C SER A 107 7.24 -2.87 -0.47
N TYR A 108 7.00 -1.61 -0.86
CA TYR A 108 7.49 -0.41 -0.15
C TYR A 108 6.60 0.10 0.98
N ILE A 109 5.33 -0.33 1.06
CA ILE A 109 4.38 0.06 2.13
C ILE A 109 4.98 0.01 3.56
N PRO A 110 5.63 -1.09 4.01
CA PRO A 110 6.15 -1.17 5.39
C PRO A 110 7.29 -0.20 5.66
N ASP A 111 8.12 0.09 4.65
CA ASP A 111 9.23 1.05 4.74
C ASP A 111 8.68 2.48 4.85
N CYS A 112 7.64 2.79 4.07
CA CYS A 112 6.95 4.07 4.17
C CYS A 112 6.25 4.24 5.52
N GLU A 113 5.54 3.22 6.02
CA GLU A 113 4.92 3.25 7.35
C GLU A 113 5.97 3.43 8.47
N ALA A 114 7.16 2.86 8.31
CA ALA A 114 8.27 3.09 9.24
C ALA A 114 8.76 4.54 9.23
N LYS A 115 8.82 5.18 8.06
CA LYS A 115 9.13 6.62 7.94
C LYS A 115 8.03 7.47 8.55
N LEU A 116 6.76 7.15 8.29
CA LEU A 116 5.61 7.88 8.84
C LEU A 116 5.55 7.85 10.38
N ARG A 117 5.94 6.72 10.98
CA ARG A 117 6.04 6.57 12.44
C ARG A 117 7.19 7.38 13.06
N ARG A 118 8.18 7.83 12.27
CA ARG A 118 9.33 8.62 12.74
C ARG A 118 9.08 10.13 12.68
N LEU A 119 7.92 10.59 12.18
CA LEU A 119 7.60 12.02 12.16
C LEU A 119 7.60 12.62 13.58
N PRO A 120 7.92 13.93 13.68
CA PRO A 120 7.96 14.64 14.96
C PRO A 120 6.60 14.63 15.67
N THR A 121 6.63 14.72 17.01
CA THR A 121 5.50 14.44 17.92
C THR A 121 4.31 15.40 17.76
N ASN A 122 4.47 16.49 17.02
CA ASN A 122 3.43 17.45 16.67
C ASN A 122 2.48 16.92 15.57
N SER A 123 2.79 15.81 14.91
CA SER A 123 1.95 15.22 13.87
C SER A 123 0.98 14.18 14.44
N HIS A 124 -0.32 14.40 14.21
CA HIS A 124 -1.38 13.50 14.67
C HIS A 124 -1.31 12.14 13.95
N LEU A 125 -0.95 12.16 12.65
CA LEU A 125 -0.83 10.95 11.83
C LEU A 125 0.25 10.00 12.36
N GLY A 126 1.41 10.54 12.73
CA GLY A 126 2.53 9.73 13.24
C GLY A 126 2.19 9.04 14.56
N ASN A 127 1.35 9.65 15.40
CA ASN A 127 0.90 9.05 16.66
C ASN A 127 -0.12 7.92 16.42
N ILE A 128 -1.10 8.15 15.53
CA ILE A 128 -2.07 7.10 15.14
C ILE A 128 -1.34 5.90 14.55
N MET A 129 -0.39 6.13 13.63
CA MET A 129 0.37 5.05 13.00
C MET A 129 1.20 4.24 14.00
N ARG A 130 1.77 4.90 15.02
CA ARG A 130 2.48 4.21 16.11
C ARG A 130 1.53 3.35 16.94
N LYS A 131 0.37 3.90 17.32
CA LYS A 131 -0.64 3.16 18.10
C LYS A 131 -1.18 1.96 17.32
N TYR A 132 -1.54 2.15 16.06
CA TYR A 132 -2.02 1.08 15.19
C TYR A 132 -0.98 -0.02 14.98
N TYR A 133 0.29 0.36 14.76
CA TYR A 133 1.38 -0.60 14.62
C TYR A 133 1.58 -1.46 15.86
N LEU A 134 1.52 -0.87 17.06
CA LEU A 134 1.66 -1.60 18.31
C LEU A 134 0.52 -2.61 18.53
N ASP A 135 -0.69 -2.26 18.11
CA ASP A 135 -1.88 -3.10 18.25
C ASP A 135 -1.94 -4.25 17.24
N HIS A 136 -1.64 -3.96 15.97
CA HIS A 136 -1.82 -4.94 14.87
C HIS A 136 -0.61 -5.83 14.58
N ASN A 137 0.55 -5.57 15.18
CA ASN A 137 1.80 -6.20 14.76
C ASN A 137 2.51 -6.96 15.89
N PRO A 138 2.01 -8.15 16.29
CA PRO A 138 2.69 -8.99 17.27
C PRO A 138 4.04 -9.48 16.71
N PRO A 139 5.10 -9.61 17.53
CA PRO A 139 6.49 -9.82 17.09
C PRO A 139 6.70 -11.05 16.18
N HIS A 140 5.83 -12.07 16.25
CA HIS A 140 5.89 -13.26 15.40
C HIS A 140 5.35 -13.06 13.96
N GLN A 141 4.44 -12.10 13.74
CA GLN A 141 3.87 -11.82 12.40
C GLN A 141 4.78 -10.93 11.53
N ILE A 142 5.58 -10.07 12.15
CA ILE A 142 6.57 -9.20 11.47
C ILE A 142 7.57 -10.06 10.72
N LEU A 143 8.16 -11.02 11.44
CA LEU A 143 9.17 -11.91 10.89
C LEU A 143 8.60 -12.74 9.75
N LYS A 144 7.35 -13.22 9.85
CA LYS A 144 6.69 -13.99 8.78
C LYS A 144 6.34 -13.15 7.56
N ARG A 145 5.81 -11.93 7.72
CA ARG A 145 5.52 -11.04 6.58
C ARG A 145 6.78 -10.55 5.89
N ASP A 146 7.82 -10.22 6.66
CA ASP A 146 9.13 -9.85 6.10
C ASP A 146 9.84 -11.05 5.47
N LEU A 147 9.75 -12.25 6.06
CA LEU A 147 10.27 -13.48 5.45
C LEU A 147 9.49 -13.83 4.20
N TYR A 148 8.15 -13.75 4.19
CA TYR A 148 7.35 -14.03 3.02
C TYR A 148 7.62 -13.01 1.92
N ARG A 149 7.72 -11.71 2.25
CA ARG A 149 8.07 -10.65 1.29
C ARG A 149 9.49 -10.79 0.76
N ARG A 150 10.48 -11.00 1.62
CA ARG A 150 11.86 -11.28 1.19
C ARG A 150 11.96 -12.60 0.44
N ALA A 151 11.19 -13.62 0.80
CA ALA A 151 11.15 -14.90 0.10
C ALA A 151 10.46 -14.75 -1.25
N LEU A 152 9.45 -13.90 -1.37
CA LEU A 152 8.76 -13.59 -2.61
C LEU A 152 9.64 -12.73 -3.53
N ASP A 153 10.37 -11.74 -2.99
CA ASP A 153 11.38 -10.98 -3.72
C ASP A 153 12.55 -11.87 -4.16
N LYS A 154 13.08 -12.71 -3.26
CA LYS A 154 14.13 -13.69 -3.60
C LYS A 154 13.64 -14.70 -4.62
N ARG A 155 12.42 -15.24 -4.48
CA ARG A 155 11.82 -16.17 -5.45
C ARG A 155 11.53 -15.49 -6.77
N ALA A 156 11.08 -14.24 -6.79
CA ALA A 156 10.86 -13.47 -8.01
C ALA A 156 12.18 -13.18 -8.71
N ILE A 157 13.21 -12.73 -7.99
CA ILE A 157 14.57 -12.53 -8.53
C ILE A 157 15.15 -13.85 -9.05
N VAL A 158 15.02 -14.95 -8.31
CA VAL A 158 15.48 -16.29 -8.73
C VAL A 158 14.68 -16.77 -9.95
N LEU A 159 13.36 -16.61 -9.99
CA LEU A 159 12.53 -16.94 -11.16
C LEU A 159 12.96 -16.14 -12.37
N VAL A 160 13.20 -14.84 -12.20
CA VAL A 160 13.69 -14.00 -13.29
C VAL A 160 15.07 -14.45 -13.75
N LEU A 161 16.02 -14.71 -12.85
CA LEU A 161 17.36 -15.21 -13.19
C LEU A 161 17.32 -16.59 -13.84
N GLN A 162 16.43 -17.47 -13.38
CA GLN A 162 16.21 -18.80 -13.96
C GLN A 162 15.63 -18.65 -15.36
N ILE A 163 14.57 -17.88 -15.55
CA ILE A 163 13.99 -17.60 -16.88
C ILE A 163 15.05 -16.96 -17.78
N GLN A 164 15.85 -16.00 -17.28
CA GLN A 164 16.90 -15.36 -18.05
C GLN A 164 18.02 -16.34 -18.46
N SER A 165 18.31 -17.35 -17.62
CA SER A 165 19.26 -18.42 -17.94
C SER A 165 18.68 -19.44 -18.93
N THR A 166 17.41 -19.84 -18.78
CA THR A 166 16.70 -20.72 -19.71
C THR A 166 16.47 -20.07 -21.07
N VAL A 167 16.35 -18.74 -21.12
CA VAL A 167 16.24 -17.94 -22.35
C VAL A 167 17.62 -17.71 -22.98
N ARG A 168 18.73 -17.76 -22.23
CA ARG A 168 20.09 -17.61 -22.80
C ARG A 168 20.67 -18.91 -23.38
N LEU A 169 20.10 -20.06 -23.04
CA LEU A 169 20.41 -21.39 -23.60
C LEU A 169 19.54 -21.66 -24.83
#